data_AF-A0A520XDF0-F1
#
_entry.id   AF-A0A520XDF0-F1
#
_cell.length_a   1.000
_cell.length_b   1.000
_cell.length_c   1.000
_cell.angle_alpha   90.00
_cell.angle_beta   90.00
_cell.angle_gamma   90.00
#
_symmetry.space_group_name_H-M   'P 1'
#
loop_
_entity.id
_entity.type
_entity.pdbx_description
1 polymer ?
#
loop_
_entity_poly.entity_id
_entity_poly.type
_entity_poly.pdbx_seq_one_letter_code
_entity_poly.pdbx_strand_id
1 'polypeptide(L)' 'MVLKKYKTVIFVDSCFWHGCETHLRMPKTRIEYWVAKIERNKARDVEVNEYYKKIGWKLFRIWEHYQTTPI' A
#
# COMPACT_ATOMS: atom_id res chain seq x y z
N MET A 1 0.43 -7.41 8.71
CA MET A 1 1.06 -8.30 9.72
C MET A 1 1.78 -7.46 10.77
N VAL A 2 1.82 -7.89 12.04
CA VAL A 2 2.44 -7.12 13.13
C VAL A 2 3.33 -8.03 13.98
N LEU A 3 4.58 -7.60 14.21
CA LEU A 3 5.58 -8.26 15.04
C LEU A 3 5.87 -7.39 16.28
N LYS A 4 5.11 -7.61 17.36
CA LYS A 4 5.15 -6.78 18.57
C LYS A 4 6.53 -6.70 19.23
N LYS A 5 7.26 -7.83 19.32
CA LYS A 5 8.60 -7.91 19.93
C LYS A 5 9.62 -6.98 19.28
N TYR A 6 9.49 -6.78 17.97
CA TYR A 6 10.41 -5.95 17.18
C TYR A 6 9.87 -4.55 16.90
N LYS A 7 8.66 -4.23 17.42
CA LYS A 7 7.88 -3.05 17.04
C LYS A 7 7.82 -2.88 15.53
N THR A 8 7.55 -3.96 14.80
CA THR A 8 7.54 -3.97 13.34
C THR A 8 6.14 -4.22 12.80
N VAL A 9 5.71 -3.44 11.81
CA VAL A 9 4.49 -3.65 11.03
C VAL A 9 4.87 -3.91 9.58
N ILE A 10 4.18 -4.86 8.95
CA ILE A 10 4.39 -5.23 7.56
C ILE A 10 3.04 -5.10 6.85
N PHE A 11 2.99 -4.21 5.86
CA PHE A 11 1.86 -4.02 4.96
C PHE A 11 2.12 -4.73 3.64
N VAL A 12 1.07 -5.34 3.09
CA VAL A 12 1.09 -5.90 1.74
C VAL A 12 0.18 -5.02 0.89
N ASP A 13 0.78 -4.31 -0.05
CA ASP A 13 0.09 -3.33 -0.87
C ASP A 13 -0.32 -3.97 -2.20
N SER A 14 -1.62 -4.02 -2.44
CA SER A 14 -2.14 -4.41 -3.74
C SER A 14 -1.89 -3.34 -4.79
N CYS A 15 -1.45 -3.76 -5.98
CA CYS A 15 -1.08 -2.87 -7.08
C CYS A 15 -2.27 -2.03 -7.55
N PHE A 16 -3.45 -2.63 -7.59
CA PHE A 16 -4.67 -1.93 -8.01
C PHE A 16 -5.11 -0.88 -6.98
N TRP A 17 -5.23 -1.27 -5.72
CA TRP A 17 -5.80 -0.41 -4.67
C TRP A 17 -4.88 0.73 -4.24
N HIS A 18 -3.56 0.52 -4.30
CA HIS A 18 -2.56 1.53 -3.92
C HIS A 18 -1.93 2.22 -5.14
N GLY A 19 -2.40 1.89 -6.35
CA GLY A 19 -2.01 2.57 -7.58
C GLY A 19 -0.52 2.42 -7.91
N CYS A 20 -0.07 1.18 -8.04
CA CYS A 20 1.26 0.82 -8.49
C CYS A 20 1.53 1.38 -9.89
N GLU A 21 2.69 2.00 -10.08
CA GLU A 21 3.06 2.67 -11.34
C GLU A 21 3.13 1.71 -12.54
N THR A 22 3.46 0.43 -12.29
CA THR A 22 3.68 -0.57 -13.36
C THR A 22 2.46 -1.42 -13.68
N HIS A 23 1.59 -1.69 -12.71
CA HIS A 23 0.50 -2.66 -12.84
C HIS A 23 -0.90 -2.04 -12.73
N LEU A 24 -1.02 -0.74 -12.42
CA LEU A 24 -2.33 -0.10 -12.31
C LEU A 24 -3.02 -0.04 -13.68
N ARG A 25 -4.09 -0.82 -13.83
CA ARG A 25 -5.02 -0.71 -14.96
C ARG A 25 -6.28 -0.01 -14.51
N MET A 26 -6.45 1.25 -14.94
CA MET A 26 -7.63 2.03 -14.60
C MET A 26 -8.90 1.40 -15.19
N PRO A 27 -9.95 1.15 -14.38
CA PRO A 27 -11.22 0.66 -14.92
C PRO A 27 -11.83 1.69 -15.88
N LYS A 28 -12.36 1.22 -17.00
CA LYS A 28 -12.98 2.09 -18.03
C LYS A 28 -14.32 2.69 -17.60
N THR A 29 -14.92 2.18 -16.53
CA THR A 29 -16.19 2.65 -15.97
C THR A 29 -15.95 3.43 -14.69
N ARG A 30 -16.65 4.57 -14.51
CA ARG A 30 -16.54 5.43 -13.31
C ARG A 30 -15.10 5.88 -13.01
N ILE A 31 -14.38 6.35 -14.03
CA ILE A 31 -12.96 6.72 -13.95
C ILE A 31 -12.71 7.73 -12.81
N GLU A 32 -13.50 8.79 -12.72
CA GLU A 32 -13.36 9.82 -11.67
C GLU A 32 -13.44 9.23 -10.25
N TYR A 33 -14.36 8.29 -10.03
CA TYR A 33 -14.49 7.59 -8.75
C TYR A 33 -13.22 6.78 -8.45
N TRP A 34 -12.68 6.06 -9.43
CA TRP A 34 -11.49 5.24 -9.24
C TRP A 34 -10.23 6.06 -9.01
N VAL A 35 -10.05 7.15 -9.76
CA VAL A 35 -8.94 8.10 -9.55
C VAL A 35 -8.99 8.65 -8.13
N ALA A 36 -10.13 9.23 -7.72
CA ALA A 36 -10.28 9.78 -6.37
C ALA A 36 -10.16 8.73 -5.26
N LYS A 37 -10.51 7.47 -5.53
CA LYS A 37 -10.34 6.37 -4.57
C LYS A 37 -8.87 5.97 -4.42
N ILE A 38 -8.15 5.82 -5.53
CA ILE A 38 -6.73 5.46 -5.52
C ILE A 38 -5.90 6.57 -4.89
N GLU A 39 -6.18 7.83 -5.22
CA GLU A 39 -5.49 8.98 -4.62
C GLU A 39 -5.71 9.05 -3.10
N ARG A 40 -6.94 8.82 -2.62
CA ARG A 40 -7.20 8.74 -1.17
C ARG A 40 -6.47 7.59 -0.50
N ASN A 41 -6.35 6.45 -1.16
CA ASN A 41 -5.57 5.33 -0.63
C ASN A 41 -4.08 5.69 -0.54
N LYS A 42 -3.52 6.35 -1.56
CA LYS A 42 -2.14 6.86 -1.54
C LYS A 42 -1.91 7.88 -0.44
N ALA A 43 -2.84 8.81 -0.23
CA ALA A 43 -2.76 9.79 0.86
C ALA A 43 -2.78 9.10 2.23
N ARG A 44 -3.70 8.14 2.42
CA ARG A 44 -3.78 7.33 3.64
C ARG A 44 -2.50 6.55 3.91
N ASP A 45 -1.84 6.03 2.88
CA ASP A 45 -0.56 5.33 3.03
C ASP A 45 0.52 6.23 3.62
N VAL A 46 0.57 7.49 3.20
CA VAL A 46 1.49 8.50 3.75
C VAL A 46 1.18 8.75 5.23
N GLU A 47 -0.09 8.98 5.57
CA GLU A 47 -0.51 9.21 6.97
C GLU A 47 -0.17 8.03 7.87
N VAL A 48 -0.41 6.80 7.41
CA VAL A 48 -0.09 5.57 8.13
C VAL A 48 1.42 5.44 8.33
N ASN A 49 2.21 5.73 7.29
CA ASN A 49 3.67 5.71 7.36
C ASN A 49 4.20 6.70 8.39
N GLU A 50 3.67 7.92 8.40
CA GLU A 50 4.04 8.93 9.39
C GLU A 50 3.63 8.54 10.80
N TYR A 51 2.42 8.00 10.98
CA TYR A 51 1.92 7.56 12.27
C TYR A 51 2.87 6.53 12.89
N TYR A 52 3.18 5.43 12.17
CA TYR A 52 4.04 4.37 12.69
C TYR A 52 5.47 4.85 12.95
N LYS A 53 6.01 5.73 12.11
CA LYS A 53 7.31 6.38 12.36
C LYS A 53 7.29 7.19 13.66
N LYS A 54 6.25 8.01 13.89
CA LYS A 54 6.11 8.85 15.10
C LYS A 54 6.02 8.02 16.38
N ILE A 55 5.32 6.88 16.36
CA ILE A 55 5.21 6.00 17.53
C ILE A 55 6.40 5.03 17.70
N GLY A 56 7.46 5.18 16.87
CA GLY A 56 8.69 4.41 16.98
C GLY A 56 8.58 2.96 16.49
N TRP A 57 7.67 2.69 15.56
CA TRP A 57 7.53 1.39 14.92
C TRP A 57 8.26 1.35 13.58
N LYS A 58 8.90 0.21 13.31
CA LYS A 58 9.47 -0.11 12.00
C LYS A 58 8.34 -0.49 11.06
N LEU A 59 8.31 0.08 9.87
CA LEU A 59 7.28 -0.18 8.88
C LEU A 59 7.93 -0.69 7.61
N PHE A 60 7.42 -1.82 7.11
CA PHE A 60 7.78 -2.38 5.82
C PHE A 60 6.53 -2.48 4.96
N ARG A 61 6.65 -2.12 3.68
CA ARG A 61 5.60 -2.33 2.67
C ARG A 61 6.14 -3.23 1.59
N ILE A 62 5.36 -4.23 1.22
CA ILE A 62 5.68 -5.20 0.18
C ILE A 62 4.56 -5.12 -0.85
N TRP A 63 4.89 -4.81 -2.11
CA TRP A 63 3.92 -4.85 -3.19
C TRP A 63 3.53 -6.30 -3.52
N GLU A 64 2.25 -6.54 -3.84
CA GLU A 64 1.75 -7.88 -4.21
C GLU A 64 2.51 -8.49 -5.40
N HIS A 65 2.98 -7.65 -6.34
CA HIS A 65 3.72 -8.11 -7.52
C HIS A 65 5.12 -8.63 -7.21
N TYR A 66 5.63 -8.43 -5.98
CA TYR A 66 6.89 -9.07 -5.56
C TYR A 66 6.72 -10.54 -5.22
N GLN A 67 5.48 -11.05 -5.12
CA GLN A 67 5.21 -12.47 -4.85
C GLN A 67 5.09 -13.34 -6.11
N THR A 68 5.23 -12.78 -7.32
CA THR A 68 5.10 -13.56 -8.56
C THR A 68 6.43 -14.06 -9.11
N THR A 69 7.38 -14.44 -8.25
CA THR A 69 8.48 -15.30 -8.69
C THR A 69 7.96 -16.74 -8.65
N PRO A 70 7.71 -17.40 -9.81
CA PRO A 70 7.42 -18.82 -9.79
C PRO A 70 8.68 -19.54 -9.28
N ILE A 71 8.49 -20.38 -8.27
CA ILE A 71 9.49 -21.36 -7.81
C ILE A 71 9.61 -22.44 -8.89
#